data_AF-A0A4R0RA30-F1
#
_entry.id   AF-A0A4R0RA30-F1
#
_cell.length_a   1.000
_cell.length_b   1.000
_cell.length_c   1.000
_cell.angle_alpha   90.00
_cell.angle_beta   90.00
_cell.angle_gamma   90.00
#
_symmetry.space_group_name_H-M   'P 1'
#
loop_
_entity.id
_entity.type
_entity.pdbx_description
1 polymer ?
#
loop_
_entity_poly.entity_id
_entity_poly.type
_entity_poly.pdbx_seq_one_letter_code
_entity_poly.pdbx_strand_id
1 'polypeptide(L)'
;MSTANLEEAASIAIEFISSLDNLPHEVQHLLAEIQHKDAKVHELQQEITRESAKYMRHSLRASGAPAQTLSQKDLSIPQLVRAHHAEIDQLSDEKIALAERIVRLIARAQVRLDADVQKVMVLQGEEPVVPQTASFYNATPARTPMTQRGGAFVSVKFIHSASSCKA
;
A
#
# COMPACT_ATOMS: atom_id res chain seq x y z
N MET A 1 6.28 -29.95 -38.90
CA MET A 1 5.08 -29.46 -38.16
C MET A 1 3.90 -29.55 -39.11
N SER A 2 2.77 -30.10 -38.67
CA SER A 2 1.53 -30.11 -39.46
C SER A 2 0.91 -28.70 -39.47
N THR A 3 0.26 -28.33 -40.57
CA THR A 3 -0.47 -27.05 -40.68
C THR A 3 -1.56 -26.93 -39.61
N ALA A 4 -2.19 -28.05 -39.24
CA ALA A 4 -3.18 -28.14 -38.17
C ALA A 4 -2.63 -27.66 -36.81
N ASN A 5 -1.39 -28.02 -36.44
CA ASN A 5 -0.80 -27.59 -35.16
C ASN A 5 -0.54 -26.07 -35.13
N LEU A 6 -0.25 -25.48 -36.30
CA LEU A 6 -0.05 -24.03 -36.42
C LEU A 6 -1.38 -23.28 -36.32
N GLU A 7 -2.45 -23.81 -36.93
CA GLU A 7 -3.80 -23.25 -36.83
C GLU A 7 -4.34 -23.31 -35.39
N GLU A 8 -4.09 -24.41 -34.69
CA GLU A 8 -4.45 -24.56 -33.27
C GLU A 8 -3.68 -23.58 -32.38
N ALA A 9 -2.36 -23.43 -32.58
CA ALA A 9 -1.55 -22.46 -31.85
C ALA A 9 -2.00 -21.01 -32.11
N ALA A 10 -2.37 -20.68 -33.36
CA ALA A 10 -2.91 -19.38 -33.70
C ALA A 10 -4.27 -19.12 -33.01
N SER A 11 -5.12 -20.13 -32.91
CA SER A 11 -6.42 -20.04 -32.23
C SER A 11 -6.25 -19.75 -30.74
N ILE A 12 -5.34 -20.46 -30.06
CA ILE A 12 -4.99 -20.23 -28.65
C ILE A 12 -4.55 -18.77 -28.42
N ALA A 13 -3.70 -18.23 -29.30
CA ALA A 13 -3.22 -16.85 -29.18
C ALA A 13 -4.36 -15.82 -29.33
N ILE A 14 -5.28 -16.04 -30.27
CA ILE A 14 -6.44 -15.16 -30.48
C ILE A 14 -7.35 -15.17 -29.24
N GLU A 15 -7.66 -16.36 -28.70
CA GLU A 15 -8.48 -16.50 -27.49
C GLU A 15 -7.84 -15.81 -26.27
N PHE A 16 -6.51 -15.93 -26.13
CA PHE A 16 -5.78 -15.24 -25.08
C PHE A 16 -5.88 -13.72 -25.21
N ILE A 17 -5.71 -13.16 -26.41
CA ILE A 17 -5.81 -11.71 -26.65
C ILE A 17 -7.23 -11.22 -26.34
N SER A 18 -8.27 -11.86 -26.89
CA SER A 18 -9.66 -11.46 -26.66
C SER A 18 -10.04 -11.49 -25.18
N SER A 19 -9.45 -12.39 -24.41
CA SER A 19 -9.70 -12.51 -22.98
C SER A 19 -8.89 -11.52 -22.12
N LEU A 20 -8.17 -10.57 -22.74
CA LEU A 20 -7.56 -9.41 -22.08
C LEU A 20 -8.33 -8.10 -22.28
N ASP A 21 -9.33 -8.03 -23.16
CA ASP A 21 -9.95 -6.76 -23.60
C ASP A 21 -10.47 -5.86 -22.45
N ASN A 22 -10.87 -6.44 -21.31
CA ASN A 22 -11.36 -5.69 -20.15
C ASN A 22 -10.30 -5.44 -19.07
N LEU A 23 -9.19 -6.18 -19.10
CA LEU A 23 -8.18 -6.12 -18.05
C LEU A 23 -7.52 -4.73 -17.92
N PRO A 24 -7.10 -4.05 -19.01
CA PRO A 24 -6.52 -2.71 -18.92
C PRO A 24 -7.49 -1.68 -18.31
N HIS A 25 -8.76 -1.75 -18.69
CA HIS A 25 -9.80 -0.85 -18.19
C HIS A 25 -10.06 -1.06 -16.70
N GLU A 26 -10.15 -2.32 -16.24
CA GLU A 26 -10.28 -2.63 -14.81
C GLU A 26 -9.08 -2.13 -14.00
N VAL A 27 -7.86 -2.37 -14.48
CA VAL A 27 -6.64 -1.91 -13.80
C VAL A 27 -6.60 -0.38 -13.73
N GLN A 28 -6.94 0.31 -14.82
CA GLN A 28 -7.00 1.77 -14.85
C GLN A 28 -8.03 2.32 -13.86
N HIS A 29 -9.23 1.72 -13.81
CA HIS A 29 -10.27 2.10 -12.87
C HIS A 29 -9.80 1.95 -11.41
N LEU A 30 -9.19 0.81 -11.06
CA LEU A 30 -8.68 0.56 -9.71
C LEU A 30 -7.56 1.54 -9.32
N LEU A 31 -6.67 1.86 -10.27
CA LEU A 31 -5.62 2.86 -10.05
C LEU A 31 -6.19 4.28 -9.84
N ALA A 32 -7.20 4.67 -10.61
CA ALA A 32 -7.88 5.95 -10.43
C ALA A 32 -8.55 6.04 -9.06
N GLU A 33 -9.16 4.94 -8.58
CA GLU A 33 -9.74 4.86 -7.26
C GLU A 33 -8.69 4.99 -6.15
N ILE A 34 -7.53 4.32 -6.28
CA ILE A 34 -6.39 4.47 -5.37
C ILE A 34 -5.92 5.94 -5.35
N GLN A 35 -5.75 6.57 -6.51
CA GLN A 35 -5.33 7.98 -6.60
C GLN A 35 -6.32 8.93 -5.91
N HIS A 36 -7.62 8.70 -6.08
CA HIS A 36 -8.64 9.50 -5.41
C HIS A 36 -8.57 9.34 -3.88
N LYS A 37 -8.40 8.12 -3.38
CA LYS A 37 -8.21 7.87 -1.94
C LYS A 37 -6.91 8.48 -1.42
N ASP A 38 -5.83 8.46 -2.22
CA ASP A 38 -4.56 9.13 -1.90
C ASP A 38 -4.69 10.64 -1.75
N ALA A 39 -5.42 11.29 -2.66
CA ALA A 39 -5.71 12.72 -2.53
C ALA A 39 -6.45 13.02 -1.22
N LYS A 40 -7.42 12.17 -0.86
CA LYS A 40 -8.18 12.34 0.38
C LYS A 40 -7.31 12.19 1.63
N VAL A 41 -6.43 11.19 1.66
CA VAL A 41 -5.44 11.02 2.74
C VAL A 41 -4.55 12.26 2.86
N HIS A 42 -4.11 12.81 1.73
CA HIS A 42 -3.28 14.02 1.72
C HIS A 42 -4.01 15.24 2.30
N GLU A 43 -5.28 15.46 1.94
CA GLU A 43 -6.11 16.51 2.51
C GLU A 43 -6.27 16.37 4.03
N LEU A 44 -6.58 15.17 4.52
CA LEU A 44 -6.73 14.88 5.94
C LEU A 44 -5.42 15.15 6.70
N GLN A 45 -4.28 14.78 6.13
CA GLN A 45 -2.96 15.03 6.72
C GLN A 45 -2.65 16.53 6.81
N GLN A 46 -3.04 17.32 5.82
CA GLN A 46 -2.91 18.78 5.86
C GLN A 46 -3.78 19.39 6.96
N GLU A 47 -5.02 18.92 7.09
CA GLU A 47 -5.95 19.41 8.11
C GLU A 47 -5.47 19.05 9.53
N ILE A 48 -5.00 17.82 9.75
CA ILE A 48 -4.33 17.40 10.99
C ILE A 48 -3.18 18.36 11.33
N THR A 49 -2.32 18.66 10.36
CA THR A 49 -1.16 19.54 10.57
C THR A 49 -1.59 20.96 10.95
N ARG A 50 -2.61 21.49 10.26
CA ARG A 50 -3.18 22.82 10.52
C ARG A 50 -3.77 22.92 11.92
N GLU A 51 -4.68 22.00 12.28
CA GLU A 51 -5.36 22.03 13.57
C GLU A 51 -4.39 21.73 14.73
N SER A 52 -3.43 20.81 14.54
CA SER A 52 -2.40 20.54 15.53
C SER A 52 -1.50 21.76 15.79
N ALA A 53 -1.09 22.48 14.73
CA ALA A 53 -0.27 23.69 14.89
C ALA A 53 -1.03 24.81 15.61
N LYS A 54 -2.33 24.96 15.32
CA LYS A 54 -3.22 25.90 16.02
C LYS A 54 -3.34 25.56 17.50
N TYR A 55 -3.63 24.30 17.81
CA TYR A 55 -3.71 23.81 19.19
C TYR A 55 -2.41 24.08 19.97
N MET A 56 -1.25 23.71 19.42
CA MET A 56 0.04 23.96 20.06
C MET A 56 0.31 25.45 20.31
N ARG A 57 -0.01 26.33 19.34
CA ARG A 57 0.17 27.78 19.53
C ARG A 57 -0.72 28.32 20.65
N HIS A 58 -1.97 27.86 20.72
CA HIS A 58 -2.91 28.31 21.75
C HIS A 58 -2.56 27.73 23.13
N SER A 59 -2.15 26.47 23.21
CA SER A 59 -1.76 25.83 24.47
C SER A 59 -0.50 26.45 25.07
N LEU A 60 0.49 26.81 24.25
CA LEU A 60 1.71 27.48 24.73
C LEU A 60 1.44 28.90 25.27
N ARG A 61 0.51 29.63 24.64
CA ARG A 61 0.09 30.98 25.11
C ARG A 61 -0.71 30.92 26.40
N ALA A 62 -1.59 29.92 26.52
CA ALA A 62 -2.36 29.65 27.73
C ALA A 62 -1.46 29.29 28.93
N SER A 63 -0.39 28.52 28.71
CA SER A 63 0.56 28.15 29.77
C SER A 63 1.45 29.29 30.27
N GLY A 64 1.62 30.36 29.47
CA GLY A 64 2.50 31.49 29.80
C GLY A 64 1.81 32.69 30.44
N ALA A 65 0.47 32.74 30.45
CA ALA A 65 -0.31 33.84 31.02
C ALA A 65 -1.48 33.29 31.85
N PRO A 66 -1.59 33.60 33.16
CA PRO A 66 -2.56 33.00 34.07
C PRO A 66 -4.04 33.34 33.80
N ALA A 67 -4.33 34.11 32.74
CA ALA A 67 -5.69 34.56 32.38
C ALA A 67 -6.17 34.06 31.00
N GLN A 68 -5.36 33.31 30.24
CA GLN A 68 -5.80 32.76 28.95
C GLN A 68 -6.12 31.27 29.08
N THR A 69 -7.39 30.95 29.28
CA THR A 69 -7.89 29.58 29.17
C THR A 69 -8.09 29.20 27.70
N LEU A 70 -7.78 27.94 27.34
CA LEU A 70 -8.07 27.41 26.00
C LEU A 70 -9.55 27.57 25.65
N SER A 71 -9.83 27.95 24.41
CA SER A 71 -11.21 28.05 23.92
C SER A 71 -11.85 26.66 23.86
N GLN A 72 -13.18 26.57 24.02
CA GLN A 72 -13.92 25.31 23.93
C GLN A 72 -13.67 24.59 22.58
N LYS A 73 -13.46 25.35 21.50
CA LYS A 73 -13.10 24.80 20.18
C LYS A 73 -11.70 24.19 20.15
N ASP A 74 -10.76 24.71 20.93
CA ASP A 74 -9.39 24.18 20.99
C ASP A 74 -9.36 22.85 21.76
N LEU A 75 -10.24 22.69 22.76
CA LEU A 75 -10.36 21.44 23.53
C LEU A 75 -10.90 20.27 22.68
N SER A 76 -11.63 20.55 21.59
CA SER A 76 -12.10 19.51 20.67
C SER A 76 -11.07 19.09 19.62
N ILE A 77 -10.01 19.86 19.39
CA ILE A 77 -9.00 19.57 18.36
C ILE A 77 -8.38 18.18 18.53
N PRO A 78 -7.99 17.71 19.74
CA PRO A 78 -7.42 16.37 19.90
C PRO A 78 -8.37 15.24 19.48
N GLN A 79 -9.69 15.41 19.68
CA GLN A 79 -10.69 14.44 19.26
C GLN A 79 -10.84 14.43 17.73
N LEU A 80 -10.84 15.62 17.11
CA LEU A 80 -10.89 15.77 15.66
C LEU A 80 -9.66 15.13 14.98
N VAL A 81 -8.46 15.40 15.47
CA VAL A 81 -7.21 14.82 14.95
C VAL A 81 -7.23 13.30 15.06
N ARG A 82 -7.73 12.75 16.17
CA ARG A 82 -7.90 11.29 16.32
C ARG A 82 -8.88 10.72 15.29
N ALA A 83 -9.99 11.40 15.04
CA ALA A 83 -10.95 10.97 14.04
C ALA A 83 -10.35 10.96 12.62
N HIS A 84 -9.58 12.00 12.26
CA HIS A 84 -8.89 12.05 10.96
C HIS A 84 -7.84 10.95 10.81
N HIS A 85 -7.09 10.62 11.87
CA HIS A 85 -6.16 9.48 11.82
C HIS A 85 -6.89 8.15 11.60
N ALA A 86 -8.02 7.93 12.28
CA ALA A 86 -8.82 6.72 12.07
C ALA A 86 -9.36 6.62 10.63
N GLU A 87 -9.75 7.76 10.04
CA GLU A 87 -10.18 7.82 8.63
C GLU A 87 -9.02 7.53 7.67
N ILE A 88 -7.81 8.04 7.94
CA ILE A 88 -6.61 7.74 7.17
C ILE A 88 -6.28 6.24 7.23
N ASP A 89 -6.38 5.62 8.39
CA ASP A 89 -6.13 4.19 8.55
C ASP A 89 -7.12 3.37 7.71
N GLN A 90 -8.42 3.70 7.78
CA GLN A 90 -9.44 3.05 6.95
C GLN A 90 -9.17 3.22 5.44
N LEU A 91 -8.86 4.44 4.99
CA LEU A 91 -8.55 4.70 3.58
C LEU A 91 -7.30 3.95 3.13
N SER A 92 -6.34 3.75 4.03
CA SER A 92 -5.12 2.99 3.75
C SER A 92 -5.41 1.51 3.55
N ASP A 93 -6.25 0.91 4.40
CA ASP A 93 -6.69 -0.48 4.26
C ASP A 93 -7.46 -0.69 2.94
N GLU A 94 -8.35 0.25 2.58
CA GLU A 94 -9.08 0.20 1.32
C GLU A 94 -8.14 0.25 0.11
N LYS A 95 -7.11 1.11 0.14
CA LYS A 95 -6.08 1.16 -0.91
C LYS A 95 -5.29 -0.14 -1.03
N ILE A 96 -4.94 -0.77 0.09
CA ILE A 96 -4.26 -2.07 0.09
C ILE A 96 -5.15 -3.11 -0.59
N ALA A 97 -6.44 -3.18 -0.22
CA ALA A 97 -7.38 -4.12 -0.83
C ALA A 97 -7.53 -3.92 -2.36
N LEU A 98 -7.55 -2.66 -2.83
CA LEU A 98 -7.56 -2.33 -4.26
C LEU A 98 -6.26 -2.76 -4.96
N ALA A 99 -5.10 -2.49 -4.35
CA ALA A 99 -3.81 -2.90 -4.89
C ALA A 99 -3.69 -4.43 -5.00
N GLU A 100 -4.10 -5.16 -3.97
CA GLU A 100 -4.15 -6.63 -4.01
C GLU A 100 -5.08 -7.14 -5.11
N ARG A 101 -6.20 -6.46 -5.36
CA ARG A 101 -7.12 -6.82 -6.45
C ARG A 101 -6.45 -6.67 -7.81
N ILE A 102 -5.68 -5.60 -8.03
CA ILE A 102 -4.88 -5.43 -9.25
C ILE A 102 -3.89 -6.58 -9.41
N VAL A 103 -3.15 -6.94 -8.35
CA VAL A 103 -2.20 -8.06 -8.36
C VAL A 103 -2.89 -9.37 -8.75
N ARG A 104 -4.05 -9.67 -8.15
CA ARG A 104 -4.83 -10.88 -8.48
C ARG A 104 -5.28 -10.93 -9.93
N LEU A 105 -5.73 -9.80 -10.49
CA LEU A 105 -6.16 -9.71 -11.90
C LEU A 105 -5.00 -10.02 -12.86
N ILE A 106 -3.83 -9.42 -12.62
CA ILE A 106 -2.64 -9.62 -13.45
C ILE A 106 -2.10 -11.05 -13.28
N ALA A 107 -2.01 -11.55 -12.05
CA ALA A 107 -1.53 -12.91 -11.78
C ALA A 107 -2.40 -13.97 -12.48
N ARG A 108 -3.72 -13.79 -12.53
CA ARG A 108 -4.62 -14.69 -13.26
C ARG A 108 -4.32 -14.69 -14.76
N ALA A 109 -4.05 -13.53 -15.35
CA ALA A 109 -3.70 -13.43 -16.76
C ALA A 109 -2.34 -14.08 -17.06
N GLN A 110 -1.37 -13.95 -16.15
CA GLN A 110 -0.05 -14.60 -16.25
C GLN A 110 -0.18 -16.12 -16.21
N VAL A 111 -0.90 -16.67 -15.22
CA VAL A 111 -1.10 -18.13 -15.11
C VAL A 111 -1.78 -18.70 -16.36
N ARG A 112 -2.73 -17.97 -16.95
CA ARG A 112 -3.36 -18.40 -18.21
C ARG A 112 -2.35 -18.36 -19.38
N LEU A 113 -1.57 -17.29 -19.50
CA LEU A 113 -0.53 -17.18 -20.53
C LEU A 113 0.47 -18.33 -20.44
N ASP A 114 0.96 -18.64 -19.24
CA ASP A 114 1.93 -19.70 -19.02
C ASP A 114 1.37 -21.06 -19.47
N ALA A 115 0.11 -21.35 -19.13
CA ALA A 115 -0.58 -22.56 -19.56
C ALA A 115 -0.76 -22.62 -21.09
N ASP A 116 -1.10 -21.51 -21.72
CA ASP A 116 -1.31 -21.42 -23.17
C ASP A 116 0.01 -21.54 -23.95
N VAL A 117 1.09 -20.91 -23.46
CA VAL A 117 2.45 -21.07 -24.00
C VAL A 117 2.90 -22.52 -23.90
N GLN A 118 2.66 -23.18 -22.76
CA GLN A 118 3.03 -24.60 -22.60
C GLN A 118 2.29 -25.51 -23.59
N LYS A 119 1.01 -25.25 -23.88
CA LYS A 119 0.27 -25.98 -24.93
C LYS A 119 0.90 -25.76 -26.31
N VAL A 120 1.23 -24.52 -26.65
CA VAL A 120 1.87 -24.18 -27.94
C VAL A 120 3.24 -24.85 -28.08
N MET A 121 4.05 -24.90 -27.01
CA MET A 121 5.34 -25.61 -27.01
C MET A 121 5.17 -27.11 -27.30
N VAL A 122 4.19 -27.75 -26.67
CA VAL A 122 3.87 -29.18 -26.92
C VAL A 122 3.41 -29.38 -28.36
N LEU A 123 2.57 -28.48 -28.91
CA LEU A 123 2.13 -28.53 -30.31
C LEU A 123 3.30 -28.37 -31.32
N GLN A 124 4.38 -27.70 -30.90
CA GLN A 124 5.62 -27.54 -31.68
C GLN A 124 6.58 -28.75 -31.52
N GLY A 125 6.27 -29.71 -30.65
CA GLY A 125 7.08 -30.90 -30.42
C GLY A 125 8.20 -30.71 -29.40
N GLU A 126 8.16 -29.65 -28.61
CA GLU A 126 9.12 -29.39 -27.53
C GLU A 126 8.62 -30.04 -26.22
N GLU A 127 9.53 -30.68 -25.46
CA GLU A 127 9.18 -31.32 -24.20
C GLU A 127 8.72 -30.27 -23.18
N PRO A 128 7.64 -30.50 -22.41
CA PRO A 128 7.16 -29.54 -21.44
C PRO A 128 8.22 -29.29 -20.36
N VAL A 129 8.83 -28.09 -20.38
CA VAL A 129 9.66 -27.62 -19.29
C VAL A 129 8.78 -27.51 -18.05
N VAL A 130 9.09 -28.30 -17.02
CA VAL A 130 8.41 -28.23 -15.71
C VAL A 130 8.58 -26.80 -15.19
N PRO A 131 7.51 -26.05 -14.88
CA PRO A 131 7.63 -24.66 -14.46
C PRO A 131 8.41 -24.59 -13.15
N GLN A 132 9.65 -24.09 -13.20
CA GLN A 132 10.31 -23.62 -11.99
C GLN A 132 9.56 -22.38 -11.56
N THR A 133 8.68 -22.53 -10.56
CA THR A 133 7.90 -21.44 -9.97
C THR A 133 8.84 -20.36 -9.49
N ALA A 134 9.08 -19.38 -10.37
CA ALA A 134 10.02 -18.33 -10.09
C ALA A 134 9.34 -17.35 -9.14
N SER A 135 9.64 -17.57 -7.86
CA SER A 135 9.26 -16.73 -6.73
C SER A 135 9.90 -15.35 -6.87
N PHE A 136 9.30 -14.48 -7.69
CA PHE A 136 9.85 -13.14 -7.94
C PHE A 136 9.14 -12.00 -7.18
N TYR A 137 8.16 -12.29 -6.32
CA TYR A 137 7.46 -11.25 -5.54
C TYR A 137 7.88 -11.15 -4.07
N ASN A 138 8.84 -11.95 -3.60
CA ASN A 138 9.45 -11.73 -2.27
C ASN A 138 10.51 -10.62 -2.35
N ALA A 139 10.09 -9.42 -2.74
CA ALA A 139 10.87 -8.21 -2.52
C ALA A 139 10.80 -7.86 -1.03
N THR A 140 11.73 -8.39 -0.25
CA THR A 140 12.06 -7.82 1.06
C THR A 140 12.36 -6.33 0.88
N PRO A 141 11.73 -5.41 1.64
CA PRO A 141 12.13 -4.02 1.60
C PRO A 141 13.54 -3.90 2.18
N ALA A 142 14.52 -3.68 1.31
CA ALA A 142 15.86 -3.26 1.70
C ALA A 142 15.72 -1.90 2.40
N ARG A 143 15.80 -1.91 3.74
CA ARG A 143 16.04 -0.70 4.53
C ARG A 143 17.33 -0.06 4.02
N THR A 144 17.21 1.07 3.34
CA THR A 144 18.35 1.95 3.07
C THR A 144 18.90 2.45 4.41
N PRO A 145 20.19 2.24 4.74
CA PRO A 145 20.80 2.94 5.85
C PRO A 145 20.96 4.41 5.43
N MET A 146 20.15 5.28 6.02
CA MET A 146 20.42 6.72 6.00
C MET A 146 21.75 6.95 6.72
N THR A 147 22.78 7.36 5.96
CA THR A 147 24.01 7.94 6.50
C THR A 147 23.65 9.24 7.21
N GLN A 148 23.33 9.16 8.49
CA GLN A 148 23.09 10.32 9.34
C GLN A 148 24.43 10.89 9.79
N ARG A 149 24.79 11.96 9.09
CA ARG A 149 25.72 13.03 9.45
C ARG A 149 25.74 13.28 10.97
N GLY A 150 26.95 13.37 11.52
CA GLY A 150 27.22 13.49 12.94
C GLY A 150 26.41 14.57 13.68
N GLY A 151 25.90 14.16 14.85
CA GLY A 151 25.27 15.01 15.85
C GLY A 151 25.03 14.15 17.08
N ALA A 152 25.75 14.44 18.17
CA ALA A 152 25.73 13.68 19.41
C ALA A 152 24.30 13.50 19.96
N PHE A 153 23.89 12.26 20.20
CA PHE A 153 22.69 11.96 20.97
C PHE A 153 23.08 11.27 22.28
N VAL A 154 22.75 11.96 23.37
CA VAL A 154 22.99 11.55 24.75
C VAL A 154 22.21 10.26 25.03
N SER A 155 22.93 9.23 25.48
CA SER A 155 22.37 7.96 25.94
C SER A 155 21.64 8.18 27.27
N VAL A 156 20.31 8.13 27.26
CA VAL A 156 19.52 8.00 28.50
C VAL A 156 19.19 6.53 28.68
N LYS A 157 19.91 5.91 29.63
CA LYS A 157 19.67 4.55 30.11
C LYS A 157 18.26 4.43 30.68
N PHE A 158 17.47 3.54 30.10
CA PHE A 158 16.30 2.94 30.72
C PHE A 158 16.75 2.15 31.96
N ILE A 159 16.35 2.59 33.16
CA ILE A 159 16.45 1.77 34.37
C ILE A 159 15.07 1.18 34.61
N HIS A 160 14.95 -0.12 34.34
CA HIS A 160 13.91 -0.96 34.92
C HIS A 160 14.17 -1.06 36.43
N SER A 161 13.15 -0.76 37.24
CA SER A 161 13.07 -1.32 38.59
C SER A 161 11.61 -1.65 38.90
N ALA A 162 11.35 -2.96 38.88
CA ALA A 162 10.17 -3.57 39.45
C ALA A 162 10.43 -3.84 40.94
N SER A 163 9.48 -3.48 41.81
CA SER A 163 9.26 -3.96 43.19
C SER A 163 8.16 -3.08 43.80
N SER A 164 7.18 -3.50 44.58
CA SER A 164 6.55 -4.79 44.89
C SER A 164 5.28 -4.42 45.69
N CYS A 165 4.23 -5.23 45.61
CA CYS A 165 2.99 -5.10 46.38
C CYS A 165 3.14 -5.53 47.86
N LYS A 166 2.11 -5.15 48.67
CA LYS A 166 1.69 -5.64 50.01
C LYS A 166 2.44 -5.04 51.22
N ALA A 167 1.78 -4.65 52.32
CA ALA A 167 0.41 -4.83 52.80
C ALA A 167 -0.03 -3.58 53.60
#